data_AF-A0A2S9XLX2-F1
#
_entry.id   AF-A0A2S9XLX2-F1
#
_cell.length_a   1.000
_cell.length_b   1.000
_cell.length_c   1.000
_cell.angle_alpha   90.00
_cell.angle_beta   90.00
_cell.angle_gamma   90.00
#
_symmetry.space_group_name_H-M   'P 1'
#
loop_
_entity.id
_entity.type
_entity.pdbx_description
1 polymer ?
#
loop_
_entity_poly.entity_id
_entity_poly.type
_entity_poly.pdbx_seq_one_letter_code
_entity_poly.pdbx_strand_id
1 'polypeptide(L)'
;MTQLRSAVAVALLCGCTLPNPAFNDRGAGDGDTGDGDQGDGDPSTGDDDPGTGDGDGDTTTGPGTTDTGDESTDTGDACPPALTDCDGQCIDLTSDNSNCGMCGKACGDHEVCLASDCVPVKYVFVTSVPGNGQWGGLEGAAQLCGELAGNANLPGDYAPWLSTADEFPAKTYSQIGPYVRTDRVIVASSWEDLTDGTIDAPIDRDESGAPIQPSPAPGCQLQYAVWTGTTNEGEYTEPNCGDWDIDASQQSKDGVVGDAKSQVAWSTGALCAQHCSAELPVYCVQQ
;
A
#
# COMPACT_ATOMS: atom_id res chain seq x y z
N MET A 1 -47.43 30.26 30.43
CA MET A 1 -46.76 31.32 29.65
C MET A 1 -45.33 31.35 30.18
N THR A 2 -44.27 30.92 29.49
CA THR A 2 -43.97 30.93 28.05
C THR A 2 -42.90 29.86 27.83
N GLN A 3 -43.06 28.97 26.85
CA GLN A 3 -42.04 28.01 26.46
C GLN A 3 -41.00 28.69 25.56
N LEU A 4 -39.71 28.58 25.88
CA LEU A 4 -38.64 28.83 24.93
C LEU A 4 -38.21 27.48 24.33
N ARG A 5 -38.60 27.27 23.07
CA ARG A 5 -38.06 26.22 22.21
C ARG A 5 -36.86 26.82 21.47
N SER A 6 -35.65 26.38 21.79
CA SER A 6 -34.47 26.64 20.95
C SER A 6 -34.44 25.60 19.84
N ALA A 7 -34.83 26.03 18.64
CA ALA A 7 -34.54 25.33 17.40
C ALA A 7 -33.14 25.77 16.94
N VAL A 8 -32.16 24.87 17.00
CA VAL A 8 -30.88 25.05 16.31
C VAL A 8 -31.04 24.43 14.92
N ALA A 9 -30.73 25.25 13.92
CA ALA A 9 -30.96 24.99 12.51
C ALA A 9 -30.04 23.89 11.98
N VAL A 10 -30.65 22.87 11.37
CA VAL A 10 -29.97 21.92 10.49
C VAL A 10 -29.62 22.67 9.20
N ALA A 11 -28.34 22.96 9.00
CA ALA A 11 -27.83 23.45 7.73
C ALA A 11 -27.68 22.25 6.78
N LEU A 12 -28.74 21.98 6.02
CA LEU A 12 -28.68 21.12 4.83
C LEU A 12 -27.83 21.85 3.77
N LEU A 13 -26.57 21.44 3.60
CA LEU A 13 -25.80 21.77 2.41
C LEU A 13 -25.97 20.63 1.40
N CYS A 14 -26.77 20.90 0.38
CA CYS A 14 -27.00 20.06 -0.78
C CYS A 14 -26.21 20.65 -1.97
N GLY A 15 -25.44 19.80 -2.66
CA GLY A 15 -24.75 20.09 -3.93
C GLY A 15 -23.23 20.19 -3.77
N CYS A 16 -22.38 19.41 -4.44
CA CYS A 16 -22.54 18.77 -5.75
C CYS A 16 -21.76 17.44 -5.80
N THR A 17 -22.45 16.36 -6.18
CA THR A 17 -21.83 15.14 -6.69
C THR A 17 -21.31 15.40 -8.10
N LEU A 18 -20.00 15.36 -8.28
CA LEU A 18 -19.40 15.11 -9.59
C LEU A 18 -19.11 13.59 -9.68
N PRO A 19 -19.67 12.87 -10.65
CA PRO A 19 -19.21 11.52 -10.94
C PRO A 19 -17.79 11.63 -11.52
N ASN A 20 -16.79 11.10 -10.81
CA ASN A 20 -15.47 10.89 -11.38
C ASN A 20 -15.48 9.57 -12.17
N PRO A 21 -15.28 9.58 -13.50
CA PRO A 21 -15.21 8.36 -14.29
C PRO A 21 -13.76 7.89 -14.39
N ALA A 22 -13.35 7.03 -13.49
CA ALA A 22 -12.21 6.13 -13.65
C ALA A 22 -12.61 4.86 -12.88
N PHE A 23 -12.81 3.69 -13.46
CA PHE A 23 -12.05 3.02 -14.51
C PHE A 23 -13.03 2.27 -15.43
N ASN A 24 -13.01 2.57 -16.73
CA ASN A 24 -13.61 1.71 -17.73
C ASN A 24 -12.49 1.08 -18.57
N ASP A 25 -12.30 -0.21 -18.34
CA ASP A 25 -12.21 -1.27 -19.35
C ASP A 25 -11.48 -0.93 -20.67
N ARG A 26 -10.32 -1.57 -20.87
CA ARG A 26 -9.72 -1.74 -22.21
C ARG A 26 -9.20 -3.16 -22.37
N GLY A 27 -10.14 -4.07 -22.64
CA GLY A 27 -9.88 -5.24 -23.48
C GLY A 27 -9.90 -4.89 -24.97
N ALA A 28 -8.90 -5.41 -25.68
CA ALA A 28 -8.84 -5.85 -27.08
C ALA A 28 -9.50 -5.04 -28.21
N GLY A 29 -8.71 -4.73 -29.25
CA GLY A 29 -9.21 -4.32 -30.57
C GLY A 29 -8.10 -4.05 -31.57
N ASP A 30 -7.95 -4.96 -32.53
CA ASP A 30 -7.01 -5.01 -33.64
C ASP A 30 -6.98 -3.76 -34.54
N GLY A 31 -5.82 -3.52 -35.15
CA GLY A 31 -5.62 -2.44 -36.12
C GLY A 31 -4.28 -2.55 -36.86
N ASP A 32 -4.06 -3.68 -37.52
CA ASP A 32 -3.15 -3.82 -38.66
C ASP A 32 -3.38 -2.69 -39.68
N THR A 33 -2.31 -1.96 -40.01
CA THR A 33 -2.03 -1.47 -41.37
C THR A 33 -0.67 -0.76 -41.42
N GLY A 34 0.19 -1.18 -42.36
CA GLY A 34 1.03 -0.24 -43.08
C GLY A 34 2.50 -0.59 -43.20
N ASP A 35 2.79 -1.49 -44.14
CA ASP A 35 4.07 -1.58 -44.84
C ASP A 35 4.54 -0.20 -45.35
N GLY A 36 5.82 0.07 -45.17
CA GLY A 36 6.51 1.27 -45.65
C GLY A 36 7.99 1.00 -45.85
N ASP A 37 8.31 0.02 -46.69
CA ASP A 37 9.61 -0.11 -47.34
C ASP A 37 9.88 1.11 -48.23
N GLN A 38 11.01 1.79 -48.00
CA GLN A 38 11.77 2.52 -49.03
C GLN A 38 13.00 3.20 -48.42
N GLY A 39 14.18 2.86 -48.97
CA GLY A 39 15.17 3.89 -49.24
C GLY A 39 16.61 3.53 -48.95
N ASP A 40 17.20 2.69 -49.80
CA ASP A 40 18.65 2.71 -50.06
C ASP A 40 19.09 4.11 -50.49
N GLY A 41 20.11 4.64 -49.84
CA GLY A 41 20.62 5.99 -50.07
C GLY A 41 22.08 6.14 -49.67
N ASP A 42 22.96 5.31 -50.25
CA ASP A 42 24.39 5.62 -50.40
C ASP A 42 24.55 6.59 -51.59
N PRO A 43 25.21 7.74 -51.36
CA PRO A 43 26.21 8.14 -52.32
C PRO A 43 27.47 8.73 -51.67
N SER A 44 28.60 8.02 -51.88
CA SER A 44 29.88 8.50 -52.46
C SER A 44 30.63 9.62 -51.69
N THR A 45 31.96 9.67 -51.52
CA THR A 45 33.11 9.38 -52.40
C THR A 45 34.36 9.34 -51.52
N GLY A 46 35.33 8.47 -51.81
CA GLY A 46 36.65 8.51 -51.19
C GLY A 46 37.59 7.49 -51.80
N ASP A 47 37.98 7.74 -53.05
CA ASP A 47 39.07 7.05 -53.74
C ASP A 47 40.41 7.33 -53.05
N ASP A 48 41.27 6.32 -52.99
CA ASP A 48 42.75 6.35 -53.13
C ASP A 48 43.49 5.39 -52.18
N ASP A 49 43.76 4.15 -52.61
CA ASP A 49 45.08 3.53 -52.40
C ASP A 49 45.32 2.34 -53.38
N PRO A 50 46.26 2.44 -54.34
CA PRO A 50 46.66 1.33 -55.18
C PRO A 50 47.85 0.58 -54.55
N GLY A 51 47.55 -0.52 -53.85
CA GLY A 51 48.55 -1.47 -53.37
C GLY A 51 48.47 -2.80 -54.11
N THR A 52 49.24 -2.93 -55.18
CA THR A 52 49.47 -4.19 -55.91
C THR A 52 50.10 -5.26 -54.99
N GLY A 53 49.57 -6.47 -55.02
CA GLY A 53 50.17 -7.63 -54.36
C GLY A 53 49.49 -8.93 -54.75
N ASP A 54 49.80 -9.42 -55.96
CA ASP A 54 49.56 -10.82 -56.33
C ASP A 54 50.39 -11.74 -55.42
N GLY A 55 49.74 -12.77 -54.87
CA GLY A 55 50.37 -13.77 -54.02
C GLY A 55 49.50 -15.01 -53.90
N ASP A 56 49.63 -15.89 -54.89
CA ASP A 56 49.05 -17.24 -54.91
C ASP A 56 49.55 -18.12 -53.75
N GLY A 57 48.63 -18.90 -53.18
CA GLY A 57 48.87 -20.29 -52.81
C GLY A 57 49.31 -20.59 -51.37
N ASP A 58 48.37 -21.10 -50.58
CA ASP A 58 48.66 -22.26 -49.73
C ASP A 58 47.44 -23.18 -49.58
N THR A 59 47.45 -24.25 -50.37
CA THR A 59 46.70 -25.46 -50.08
C THR A 59 47.36 -26.23 -48.94
N THR A 60 46.82 -26.11 -47.73
CA THR A 60 46.99 -27.13 -46.69
C THR A 60 45.66 -27.82 -46.39
N THR A 61 45.57 -29.04 -46.89
CA THR A 61 44.69 -30.09 -46.39
C THR A 61 45.00 -30.39 -44.92
N GLY A 62 44.00 -30.25 -44.04
CA GLY A 62 44.03 -30.72 -42.65
C GLY A 62 42.65 -30.61 -41.99
N PRO A 63 42.18 -31.61 -41.23
CA PRO A 63 40.77 -31.95 -41.16
C PRO A 63 40.02 -31.24 -40.03
N GLY A 64 38.74 -30.94 -40.29
CA GLY A 64 37.71 -30.86 -39.27
C GLY A 64 37.98 -29.86 -38.15
N THR A 65 37.76 -28.57 -38.42
CA THR A 65 37.06 -27.79 -37.41
C THR A 65 35.62 -28.29 -37.49
N THR A 66 35.29 -29.24 -36.61
CA THR A 66 33.91 -29.38 -36.17
C THR A 66 33.42 -27.96 -35.94
N ASP A 67 32.45 -27.58 -36.76
CA ASP A 67 31.36 -26.72 -36.37
C ASP A 67 30.72 -27.40 -35.13
N THR A 68 31.42 -27.29 -33.99
CA THR A 68 30.77 -27.03 -32.73
C THR A 68 30.28 -25.61 -32.96
N GLY A 69 29.11 -25.50 -33.59
CA GLY A 69 27.92 -25.43 -32.78
C GLY A 69 28.12 -24.19 -31.96
N ASP A 70 27.62 -23.08 -32.49
CA ASP A 70 27.25 -21.91 -31.72
C ASP A 70 26.61 -22.42 -30.42
N GLU A 71 27.44 -22.64 -29.39
CA GLU A 71 27.06 -22.57 -28.01
C GLU A 71 26.73 -21.10 -27.78
N SER A 72 25.62 -20.66 -28.40
CA SER A 72 24.53 -20.24 -27.55
C SER A 72 24.47 -21.29 -26.45
N THR A 73 25.16 -21.02 -25.35
CA THR A 73 24.65 -21.42 -24.05
C THR A 73 23.32 -20.70 -23.92
N ASP A 74 22.37 -21.21 -24.69
CA ASP A 74 20.96 -21.21 -24.46
C ASP A 74 20.80 -22.01 -23.18
N THR A 75 21.27 -21.43 -22.08
CA THR A 75 20.63 -21.61 -20.79
C THR A 75 19.30 -20.87 -20.87
N GLY A 76 18.48 -21.28 -21.83
CA GLY A 76 17.11 -20.88 -21.99
C GLY A 76 16.33 -21.44 -20.80
N ASP A 77 15.44 -20.59 -20.32
CA ASP A 77 14.15 -20.99 -19.78
C ASP A 77 14.10 -21.69 -18.42
N ALA A 78 15.19 -21.68 -17.65
CA ALA A 78 15.10 -22.07 -16.24
C ALA A 78 15.09 -20.84 -15.35
N CYS A 79 13.92 -20.49 -14.82
CA CYS A 79 13.79 -19.47 -13.79
C CYS A 79 14.65 -19.77 -12.55
N PRO A 80 15.14 -18.73 -11.83
CA PRO A 80 15.80 -18.92 -10.55
C PRO A 80 14.98 -19.78 -9.58
N PRO A 81 15.63 -20.49 -8.65
CA PRO A 81 14.92 -21.24 -7.62
C PRO A 81 13.87 -20.36 -6.92
N ALA A 82 12.70 -20.95 -6.63
CA ALA A 82 11.50 -20.31 -6.10
C ALA A 82 10.69 -19.43 -7.07
N LEU A 83 11.16 -19.20 -8.30
CA LEU A 83 10.37 -18.56 -9.37
C LEU A 83 9.87 -19.61 -10.37
N THR A 84 8.75 -19.32 -11.00
CA THR A 84 8.16 -20.17 -12.05
C THR A 84 8.10 -19.39 -13.36
N ASP A 85 8.40 -20.07 -14.46
CA ASP A 85 8.25 -19.49 -15.79
C ASP A 85 6.76 -19.39 -16.16
N CYS A 86 6.29 -18.15 -16.26
CA CYS A 86 4.97 -17.77 -16.74
C CYS A 86 5.13 -17.01 -18.06
N ASP A 87 5.04 -17.74 -19.18
CA ASP A 87 5.12 -17.20 -20.53
C ASP A 87 6.41 -16.38 -20.81
N GLY A 88 7.56 -16.88 -20.34
CA GLY A 88 8.87 -16.26 -20.50
C GLY A 88 9.23 -15.26 -19.40
N GLN A 89 8.40 -15.13 -18.36
CA GLN A 89 8.66 -14.29 -17.19
C GLN A 89 8.79 -15.14 -15.93
N CYS A 90 9.86 -14.91 -15.16
CA CYS A 90 10.04 -15.57 -13.88
C CYS A 90 9.26 -14.86 -12.78
N ILE A 91 8.14 -15.48 -12.38
CA ILE A 91 7.20 -14.93 -11.41
C ILE A 91 7.28 -15.71 -10.09
N ASP A 92 7.19 -14.99 -8.97
CA ASP A 92 7.00 -15.60 -7.66
C ASP A 92 5.52 -15.90 -7.44
N LEU A 93 5.12 -17.14 -7.70
CA LEU A 93 3.74 -17.59 -7.52
C LEU A 93 3.27 -17.56 -6.06
N THR A 94 4.18 -17.35 -5.10
CA THR A 94 3.84 -17.35 -3.66
C THR A 94 3.33 -16.00 -3.18
N SER A 95 3.61 -14.93 -3.92
CA SER A 95 3.33 -13.54 -3.52
C SER A 95 2.76 -12.67 -4.66
N ASP A 96 2.84 -13.10 -5.92
CA ASP A 96 2.31 -12.33 -7.05
C ASP A 96 0.77 -12.41 -7.13
N ASN A 97 0.10 -11.29 -6.89
CA ASN A 97 -1.36 -11.17 -6.94
C ASN A 97 -1.98 -11.52 -8.30
N SER A 98 -1.22 -11.49 -9.40
CA SER A 98 -1.70 -11.82 -10.74
C SER A 98 -1.42 -13.28 -11.14
N ASN A 99 -0.60 -14.00 -10.37
CA ASN A 99 -0.11 -15.34 -10.67
C ASN A 99 -0.09 -16.25 -9.42
N CYS A 100 -1.10 -16.16 -8.57
CA CYS A 100 -1.06 -16.75 -7.24
C CYS A 100 -1.26 -18.28 -7.25
N GLY A 101 -0.16 -19.00 -6.98
CA GLY A 101 -0.06 -20.46 -6.98
C GLY A 101 0.00 -21.10 -8.36
N MET A 102 -0.32 -20.37 -9.43
CA MET A 102 -0.12 -20.77 -10.83
C MET A 102 -0.15 -19.54 -11.73
N CYS A 103 0.53 -19.61 -12.88
CA CYS A 103 0.54 -18.55 -13.88
C CYS A 103 -0.89 -18.18 -14.33
N GLY A 104 -1.17 -16.88 -14.39
CA GLY A 104 -2.48 -16.33 -14.80
C GLY A 104 -3.62 -16.46 -13.78
N LYS A 105 -3.38 -17.02 -12.58
CA LYS A 105 -4.37 -17.03 -11.51
C LYS A 105 -4.29 -15.74 -10.69
N ALA A 106 -5.05 -14.72 -11.09
CA ALA A 106 -5.17 -13.50 -10.32
C ALA A 106 -6.09 -13.68 -9.09
N CYS A 107 -5.72 -13.05 -7.97
CA CYS A 107 -6.58 -12.96 -6.80
C CYS A 107 -7.68 -11.92 -6.97
N GLY A 108 -8.81 -12.11 -6.30
CA GLY A 108 -9.98 -11.24 -6.41
C GLY A 108 -9.75 -9.85 -5.82
N ASP A 109 -10.76 -8.99 -6.04
CA ASP A 109 -10.86 -7.74 -5.29
C ASP A 109 -11.06 -8.07 -3.81
N HIS A 110 -10.20 -7.56 -2.93
CA HIS A 110 -10.14 -7.92 -1.51
C HIS A 110 -9.44 -9.24 -1.17
N GLU A 111 -8.61 -9.75 -2.08
CA GLU A 111 -7.68 -10.83 -1.80
C GLU A 111 -6.23 -10.41 -2.12
N VAL A 112 -5.28 -11.01 -1.40
CA VAL A 112 -3.85 -10.97 -1.74
C VAL A 112 -3.31 -12.37 -1.92
N CYS A 113 -2.24 -12.48 -2.70
CA CYS A 113 -1.50 -13.73 -2.77
C CYS A 113 -0.62 -13.85 -1.54
N LEU A 114 -0.91 -14.85 -0.70
CA LEU A 114 -0.11 -15.17 0.45
C LEU A 114 0.13 -16.68 0.48
N ALA A 115 1.39 -17.08 0.47
CA ALA A 115 1.80 -18.48 0.48
C ALA A 115 1.16 -19.32 -0.64
N SER A 116 1.06 -18.76 -1.85
CA SER A 116 0.47 -19.38 -3.06
C SER A 116 -1.05 -19.51 -3.09
N ASP A 117 -1.75 -18.93 -2.12
CA ASP A 117 -3.21 -18.92 -2.07
C ASP A 117 -3.75 -17.49 -2.03
N CYS A 118 -4.90 -17.31 -2.69
CA CYS A 118 -5.65 -16.05 -2.59
C CYS A 118 -6.41 -16.07 -1.27
N VAL A 119 -6.06 -15.15 -0.38
CA VAL A 119 -6.64 -15.05 0.95
C VAL A 119 -7.38 -13.72 1.10
N PRO A 120 -8.57 -13.71 1.73
CA PRO A 120 -9.27 -12.47 2.05
C PRO A 120 -8.44 -11.58 2.98
N VAL A 121 -8.46 -10.28 2.73
CA VAL A 121 -7.68 -9.29 3.49
C VAL A 121 -8.51 -8.51 4.48
N LYS A 122 -7.82 -7.93 5.46
CA LYS A 122 -8.30 -6.80 6.26
C LYS A 122 -7.64 -5.51 5.84
N TYR A 123 -8.41 -4.45 5.64
CA TYR A 123 -7.87 -3.14 5.34
C TYR A 123 -7.45 -2.38 6.60
N VAL A 124 -6.32 -1.70 6.51
CA VAL A 124 -5.84 -0.70 7.47
C VAL A 124 -5.43 0.58 6.75
N PHE A 125 -5.86 1.73 7.26
CA PHE A 125 -5.54 3.04 6.71
C PHE A 125 -5.46 4.11 7.78
N VAL A 126 -4.86 5.25 7.45
CA VAL A 126 -4.84 6.47 8.26
C VAL A 126 -5.96 7.39 7.82
N THR A 127 -6.75 7.95 8.72
CA THR A 127 -7.85 8.84 8.30
C THR A 127 -7.34 10.06 7.52
N SER A 128 -7.98 10.39 6.39
CA SER A 128 -7.67 11.62 5.65
C SER A 128 -8.02 12.90 6.41
N VAL A 129 -8.95 12.80 7.36
CA VAL A 129 -9.40 13.87 8.23
C VAL A 129 -8.71 13.74 9.59
N PRO A 130 -7.85 14.69 9.99
CA PRO A 130 -7.29 14.73 11.34
C PRO A 130 -8.34 15.22 12.34
N GLY A 131 -8.15 14.82 13.60
CA GLY A 131 -8.94 15.31 14.72
C GLY A 131 -8.09 15.49 15.97
N ASN A 132 -8.61 16.27 16.91
CA ASN A 132 -8.03 16.37 18.24
C ASN A 132 -8.44 15.17 19.12
N GLY A 133 -7.87 15.07 20.31
CA GLY A 133 -8.09 13.95 21.24
C GLY A 133 -9.52 13.86 21.83
N GLN A 134 -10.44 14.75 21.44
CA GLN A 134 -11.87 14.69 21.79
C GLN A 134 -12.63 13.90 20.70
N TRP A 135 -12.53 12.58 20.75
CA TRP A 135 -13.23 11.70 19.81
C TRP A 135 -14.64 11.32 20.27
N GLY A 136 -15.01 11.65 21.51
CA GLY A 136 -16.26 11.17 22.11
C GLY A 136 -16.15 9.69 22.49
N GLY A 137 -14.96 9.28 22.94
CA GLY A 137 -14.60 7.90 23.21
C GLY A 137 -14.28 7.10 21.94
N LEU A 138 -14.06 5.79 22.11
CA LEU A 138 -13.77 4.88 21.00
C LEU A 138 -14.92 4.80 20.00
N GLU A 139 -16.17 4.95 20.46
CA GLU A 139 -17.36 4.91 19.60
C GLU A 139 -17.35 6.05 18.56
N GLY A 140 -17.03 7.28 18.96
CA GLY A 140 -17.01 8.40 18.01
C GLY A 140 -15.86 8.30 17.01
N ALA A 141 -14.69 7.80 17.41
CA ALA A 141 -13.61 7.48 16.47
C ALA A 141 -13.99 6.33 15.51
N ALA A 142 -14.73 5.33 15.99
CA ALA A 142 -15.24 4.24 15.15
C ALA A 142 -16.27 4.74 14.11
N GLN A 143 -17.13 5.69 14.50
CA GLN A 143 -18.06 6.34 13.58
C GLN A 143 -17.31 7.06 12.46
N LEU A 144 -16.21 7.79 12.77
CA LEU A 144 -15.37 8.40 11.74
C LEU A 144 -14.79 7.33 10.80
N CYS A 145 -14.22 6.25 11.34
CA CYS A 145 -13.66 5.17 10.53
C CYS A 145 -14.70 4.56 9.56
N GLY A 146 -15.90 4.25 10.07
CA GLY A 146 -16.98 3.70 9.25
C GLY A 146 -17.48 4.67 8.17
N GLU A 147 -17.58 5.97 8.48
CA GLU A 147 -17.98 6.99 7.51
C GLU A 147 -16.95 7.13 6.38
N LEU A 148 -15.67 7.26 6.71
CA LEU A 148 -14.60 7.39 5.73
C LEU A 148 -14.48 6.14 4.84
N ALA A 149 -14.49 4.95 5.45
CA ALA A 149 -14.46 3.69 4.71
C ALA A 149 -15.68 3.54 3.77
N GLY A 150 -16.88 3.86 4.27
CA GLY A 150 -18.11 3.81 3.48
C GLY A 150 -18.08 4.77 2.28
N ASN A 151 -17.58 5.99 2.48
CA ASN A 151 -17.41 6.98 1.41
C ASN A 151 -16.37 6.55 0.37
N ALA A 152 -15.35 5.79 0.79
CA ALA A 152 -14.34 5.20 -0.09
C ALA A 152 -14.78 3.86 -0.74
N ASN A 153 -15.98 3.36 -0.42
CA ASN A 153 -16.48 2.04 -0.83
C ASN A 153 -15.60 0.86 -0.39
N LEU A 154 -14.95 0.99 0.77
CA LEU A 154 -14.24 -0.13 1.39
C LEU A 154 -15.25 -1.08 2.07
N PRO A 155 -15.03 -2.41 2.01
CA PRO A 155 -15.93 -3.38 2.60
C PRO A 155 -15.78 -3.45 4.12
N GLY A 156 -16.83 -3.93 4.80
CA GLY A 156 -16.81 -4.30 6.21
C GLY A 156 -16.93 -3.13 7.19
N ASP A 157 -16.83 -3.47 8.48
CA ASP A 157 -16.86 -2.52 9.57
C ASP A 157 -15.42 -2.19 10.02
N TYR A 158 -15.21 -0.99 10.54
CA TYR A 158 -13.89 -0.51 10.95
C TYR A 158 -13.90 -0.04 12.39
N ALA A 159 -12.83 -0.37 13.11
CA ALA A 159 -12.57 0.12 14.46
C ALA A 159 -11.30 0.98 14.47
N PRO A 160 -11.25 2.02 15.32
CA PRO A 160 -10.11 2.92 15.41
C PRO A 160 -9.03 2.29 16.29
N TRP A 161 -7.78 2.23 15.84
CA TRP A 161 -6.64 1.74 16.62
C TRP A 161 -6.32 2.69 17.78
N LEU A 162 -7.22 2.70 18.74
CA LEU A 162 -7.29 3.53 19.93
C LEU A 162 -7.61 2.62 21.10
N SER A 163 -7.05 2.93 22.27
CA SER A 163 -7.30 2.14 23.47
C SER A 163 -7.74 2.97 24.66
N THR A 164 -8.50 2.30 25.52
CA THR A 164 -8.86 2.67 26.89
C THR A 164 -8.42 1.55 27.82
N ALA A 165 -8.48 1.77 29.13
CA ALA A 165 -8.13 0.73 30.10
C ALA A 165 -9.00 -0.53 29.98
N ASP A 166 -10.23 -0.39 29.48
CA ASP A 166 -11.21 -1.48 29.36
C ASP A 166 -11.27 -2.09 27.96
N GLU A 167 -11.00 -1.31 26.91
CA GLU A 167 -11.13 -1.72 25.51
C GLU A 167 -9.88 -1.34 24.72
N PHE A 168 -9.24 -2.33 24.08
CA PHE A 168 -8.02 -2.16 23.28
C PHE A 168 -7.93 -3.25 22.20
N PRO A 169 -7.22 -3.02 21.08
CA PRO A 169 -7.20 -3.91 19.92
C PRO A 169 -6.90 -5.38 20.23
N ALA A 170 -5.87 -5.67 21.04
CA ALA A 170 -5.51 -7.05 21.38
C ALA A 170 -6.58 -7.82 22.16
N LYS A 171 -7.54 -7.11 22.76
CA LYS A 171 -8.65 -7.71 23.50
C LYS A 171 -9.93 -7.82 22.68
N THR A 172 -10.23 -6.83 21.83
CA THR A 172 -11.56 -6.69 21.22
C THR A 172 -11.60 -6.95 19.72
N TYR A 173 -10.47 -6.90 19.02
CA TYR A 173 -10.47 -6.97 17.56
C TYR A 173 -10.54 -8.39 17.04
N SER A 174 -11.03 -8.52 15.81
CA SER A 174 -10.95 -9.77 15.07
C SER A 174 -9.51 -10.00 14.60
N GLN A 175 -8.90 -11.09 15.06
CA GLN A 175 -7.49 -11.43 14.89
C GLN A 175 -7.25 -12.37 13.69
N ILE A 176 -8.00 -12.18 12.60
CA ILE A 176 -7.99 -13.07 11.43
C ILE A 176 -7.59 -12.30 10.18
N GLY A 177 -6.64 -12.88 9.44
CA GLY A 177 -6.29 -12.44 8.09
C GLY A 177 -5.00 -11.61 8.04
N PRO A 178 -4.44 -11.45 6.84
CA PRO A 178 -3.43 -10.44 6.59
C PRO A 178 -4.06 -9.05 6.59
N TYR A 179 -3.30 -8.08 7.09
CA TYR A 179 -3.63 -6.68 7.11
C TYR A 179 -2.93 -6.00 5.94
N VAL A 180 -3.69 -5.30 5.13
CA VAL A 180 -3.21 -4.63 3.93
C VAL A 180 -3.61 -3.16 3.94
N ARG A 181 -2.79 -2.36 3.29
CA ARG A 181 -3.12 -0.98 2.99
C ARG A 181 -4.15 -0.91 1.86
N THR A 182 -4.74 0.26 1.65
CA THR A 182 -5.74 0.49 0.59
C THR A 182 -5.24 0.21 -0.84
N ASP A 183 -3.92 0.20 -1.07
CA ASP A 183 -3.28 -0.22 -2.32
C ASP A 183 -2.86 -1.71 -2.34
N ARG A 184 -3.38 -2.53 -1.41
CA ARG A 184 -3.15 -3.98 -1.27
C ARG A 184 -1.71 -4.40 -0.94
N VAL A 185 -0.85 -3.45 -0.55
CA VAL A 185 0.44 -3.78 0.04
C VAL A 185 0.21 -4.41 1.42
N ILE A 186 0.83 -5.57 1.66
CA ILE A 186 0.78 -6.27 2.94
C ILE A 186 1.51 -5.42 3.98
N VAL A 187 0.78 -5.04 5.03
CA VAL A 187 1.30 -4.39 6.23
C VAL A 187 1.70 -5.45 7.25
N ALA A 188 0.91 -6.51 7.35
CA ALA A 188 1.21 -7.68 8.15
C ALA A 188 0.50 -8.91 7.57
N SER A 189 1.19 -10.05 7.55
CA SER A 189 0.70 -11.33 7.06
C SER A 189 -0.30 -12.03 7.99
N SER A 190 -0.33 -11.65 9.28
CA SER A 190 -1.30 -12.14 10.27
C SER A 190 -1.48 -11.14 11.43
N TRP A 191 -2.34 -11.48 12.41
CA TRP A 191 -2.46 -10.70 13.65
C TRP A 191 -1.18 -10.75 14.47
N GLU A 192 -0.56 -11.93 14.57
CA GLU A 192 0.71 -12.10 15.27
C GLU A 192 1.79 -11.22 14.66
N ASP A 193 1.83 -11.13 13.33
CA ASP A 193 2.77 -10.26 12.59
C ASP A 193 2.46 -8.77 12.83
N LEU A 194 1.17 -8.37 12.78
CA LEU A 194 0.77 -6.97 13.07
C LEU A 194 1.18 -6.51 14.48
N THR A 195 1.28 -7.47 15.42
CA THR A 195 1.50 -7.23 16.84
C THR A 195 2.85 -7.75 17.35
N ASP A 196 3.78 -8.14 16.48
CA ASP A 196 5.10 -8.65 16.88
C ASP A 196 6.09 -7.54 17.30
N GLY A 197 5.67 -6.29 17.13
CA GLY A 197 6.43 -5.07 17.38
C GLY A 197 6.87 -4.35 16.11
N THR A 198 6.80 -5.01 14.95
CA THR A 198 7.14 -4.47 13.63
C THR A 198 6.05 -4.76 12.60
N ILE A 199 6.09 -4.07 11.45
CA ILE A 199 5.18 -4.30 10.32
C ILE A 199 6.00 -4.35 9.02
N ASP A 200 5.53 -5.11 8.04
CA ASP A 200 6.20 -5.33 6.75
C ASP A 200 6.21 -4.07 5.87
N ALA A 201 5.20 -3.21 6.01
CA ALA A 201 5.09 -1.96 5.29
C ALA A 201 4.44 -0.86 6.13
N PRO A 202 4.85 0.40 5.97
CA PRO A 202 4.20 1.52 6.66
C PRO A 202 2.76 1.73 6.19
N ILE A 203 1.91 2.16 7.13
CA ILE A 203 0.50 2.50 6.88
C ILE A 203 0.44 3.96 6.42
N ASP A 204 0.94 4.24 5.22
CA ASP A 204 1.11 5.61 4.69
C ASP A 204 0.08 6.03 3.62
N ARG A 205 -1.08 5.37 3.63
CA ARG A 205 -2.22 5.69 2.76
C ARG A 205 -3.48 5.95 3.57
N ASP A 206 -4.33 6.80 3.01
CA ASP A 206 -5.67 7.05 3.53
C ASP A 206 -6.72 6.10 2.96
N GLU A 207 -7.98 6.28 3.37
CA GLU A 207 -9.12 5.46 2.95
C GLU A 207 -9.32 5.44 1.43
N SER A 208 -8.87 6.50 0.72
CA SER A 208 -9.00 6.63 -0.73
C SER A 208 -7.84 5.99 -1.49
N GLY A 209 -6.79 5.54 -0.79
CA GLY A 209 -5.54 5.09 -1.40
C GLY A 209 -4.56 6.22 -1.73
N ALA A 210 -4.84 7.45 -1.30
CA ALA A 210 -3.92 8.56 -1.50
C ALA A 210 -2.79 8.54 -0.44
N PRO A 211 -1.60 9.08 -0.75
CA PRO A 211 -0.57 9.31 0.25
C PRO A 211 -1.06 10.22 1.37
N ILE A 212 -0.80 9.82 2.62
CA ILE A 212 -1.14 10.63 3.79
C ILE A 212 -0.45 12.00 3.75
N GLN A 213 -1.17 13.01 4.22
CA GLN A 213 -0.59 14.35 4.40
C GLN A 213 0.19 14.43 5.72
N PRO A 214 1.25 15.26 5.79
CA PRO A 214 1.99 15.47 7.03
C PRO A 214 1.07 15.98 8.15
N SER A 215 1.13 15.30 9.30
CA SER A 215 0.42 15.66 10.54
C SER A 215 1.47 15.79 11.65
N PRO A 216 2.12 16.96 11.77
CA PRO A 216 3.30 17.10 12.61
C PRO A 216 2.92 17.08 14.10
N ALA A 217 3.70 16.35 14.89
CA ALA A 217 3.68 16.35 16.35
C ALA A 217 4.99 16.97 16.88
N PRO A 218 5.03 18.29 17.11
CA PRO A 218 6.26 18.98 17.48
C PRO A 218 6.85 18.49 18.80
N GLY A 219 6.05 18.09 19.79
CA GLY A 219 6.60 17.57 21.03
C GLY A 219 7.29 16.20 20.86
N CYS A 220 7.01 15.50 19.76
CA CYS A 220 7.62 14.22 19.39
C CYS A 220 8.65 14.33 18.27
N GLN A 221 8.79 15.50 17.64
CA GLN A 221 9.60 15.68 16.42
C GLN A 221 9.19 14.71 15.29
N LEU A 222 7.90 14.33 15.25
CA LEU A 222 7.35 13.47 14.21
C LEU A 222 6.64 14.30 13.14
N GLN A 223 6.76 13.89 11.88
CA GLN A 223 6.12 14.54 10.74
C GLN A 223 4.78 13.90 10.34
N TYR A 224 4.60 12.61 10.61
CA TYR A 224 3.43 11.83 10.24
C TYR A 224 2.84 11.15 11.48
N ALA A 225 2.56 11.97 12.51
CA ALA A 225 2.06 11.46 13.76
C ALA A 225 0.59 11.04 13.66
N VAL A 226 0.23 10.01 14.41
CA VAL A 226 -1.12 9.42 14.44
C VAL A 226 -1.51 9.15 15.89
N TRP A 227 -2.74 9.43 16.27
CA TRP A 227 -3.26 9.09 17.61
C TRP A 227 -3.39 7.58 17.77
N THR A 228 -2.93 7.06 18.91
CA THR A 228 -3.02 5.61 19.20
C THR A 228 -3.41 5.30 20.63
N GLY A 229 -2.72 5.79 21.66
CA GLY A 229 -2.93 5.28 23.03
C GLY A 229 -2.80 3.75 23.14
N THR A 230 -2.14 3.12 22.16
CA THR A 230 -2.08 1.67 21.98
C THR A 230 -0.65 1.30 21.64
N THR A 231 -0.13 0.22 22.19
CA THR A 231 1.22 -0.26 21.86
C THR A 231 1.27 -0.91 20.47
N ASN A 232 2.47 -1.24 19.97
CA ASN A 232 2.59 -2.01 18.72
C ASN A 232 1.99 -3.41 18.87
N GLU A 233 1.96 -3.96 20.09
CA GLU A 233 1.36 -5.25 20.41
C GLU A 233 -0.17 -5.18 20.52
N GLY A 234 -0.78 -4.01 20.29
CA GLY A 234 -2.23 -3.81 20.41
C GLY A 234 -2.73 -3.66 21.84
N GLU A 235 -1.83 -3.46 22.81
CA GLU A 235 -2.16 -3.33 24.23
C GLU A 235 -2.45 -1.88 24.62
N TYR A 236 -3.23 -1.71 25.69
CA TYR A 236 -3.53 -0.39 26.26
C TYR A 236 -2.26 0.33 26.75
N THR A 237 -2.16 1.64 26.49
CA THR A 237 -1.14 2.49 27.10
C THR A 237 -1.64 3.89 27.43
N GLU A 238 -0.99 4.52 28.42
CA GLU A 238 -1.22 5.90 28.81
C GLU A 238 -0.07 6.81 28.38
N PRO A 239 -0.35 8.11 28.13
CA PRO A 239 -1.66 8.75 28.25
C PRO A 239 -2.54 8.56 26.99
N ASN A 240 -3.87 8.64 27.12
CA ASN A 240 -4.83 8.41 26.02
C ASN A 240 -5.92 9.49 25.93
N CYS A 241 -5.56 10.74 26.22
CA CYS A 241 -6.51 11.86 26.23
C CYS A 241 -7.75 11.62 27.11
N GLY A 242 -7.60 10.93 28.24
CA GLY A 242 -8.72 10.62 29.13
C GLY A 242 -9.77 9.76 28.43
N ASP A 243 -9.34 8.61 27.93
CA ASP A 243 -10.17 7.66 27.16
C ASP A 243 -10.79 8.27 25.90
N TRP A 244 -10.11 9.25 25.31
CA TRP A 244 -10.56 9.98 24.11
C TRP A 244 -11.92 10.67 24.26
N ASP A 245 -12.37 10.89 25.51
CA ASP A 245 -13.65 11.50 25.87
C ASP A 245 -13.45 12.76 26.73
N ILE A 246 -12.43 13.55 26.39
CA ILE A 246 -12.20 14.85 27.01
C ILE A 246 -13.17 15.91 26.51
N ASP A 247 -13.35 16.96 27.30
CA ASP A 247 -14.01 18.18 26.85
C ASP A 247 -13.01 19.28 26.45
N ALA A 248 -13.54 20.39 25.92
CA ALA A 248 -12.75 21.52 25.46
C ALA A 248 -11.85 22.17 26.54
N SER A 249 -12.11 21.94 27.83
CA SER A 249 -11.30 22.43 28.94
C SER A 249 -10.10 21.53 29.27
N GLN A 250 -10.09 20.29 28.77
CA GLN A 250 -9.09 19.27 29.08
C GLN A 250 -8.10 19.01 27.94
N GLN A 251 -8.07 19.88 26.92
CA GLN A 251 -7.20 19.75 25.75
C GLN A 251 -5.69 19.80 26.05
N SER A 252 -5.29 20.25 27.25
CA SER A 252 -3.90 20.24 27.70
C SER A 252 -3.44 18.88 28.25
N LYS A 253 -4.33 17.88 28.35
CA LYS A 253 -3.93 16.49 28.58
C LYS A 253 -3.11 15.98 27.40
N ASP A 254 -2.46 14.85 27.56
CA ASP A 254 -1.66 14.23 26.51
C ASP A 254 -2.30 12.92 26.03
N GLY A 255 -1.92 12.50 24.82
CA GLY A 255 -2.24 11.21 24.22
C GLY A 255 -1.00 10.64 23.55
N VAL A 256 -0.80 9.33 23.62
CA VAL A 256 0.29 8.64 22.92
C VAL A 256 0.05 8.68 21.41
N VAL A 257 1.14 8.87 20.68
CA VAL A 257 1.15 8.90 19.21
C VAL A 257 2.11 7.87 18.62
N GLY A 258 1.77 7.40 17.43
CA GLY A 258 2.63 6.61 16.55
C GLY A 258 3.17 7.43 15.36
N ASP A 259 3.95 6.79 14.50
CA ASP A 259 4.43 7.36 13.23
C ASP A 259 3.99 6.48 12.05
N ALA A 260 3.06 6.96 11.23
CA ALA A 260 2.52 6.24 10.07
C ALA A 260 3.55 5.81 9.04
N LYS A 261 4.73 6.43 9.03
CA LYS A 261 5.81 6.08 8.11
C LYS A 261 6.88 5.18 8.71
N SER A 262 6.75 4.84 9.99
CA SER A 262 7.66 3.94 10.67
C SER A 262 7.13 2.51 10.65
N GLN A 263 8.01 1.52 10.48
CA GLN A 263 7.67 0.11 10.62
C GLN A 263 7.85 -0.43 12.04
N VAL A 264 8.69 0.22 12.84
CA VAL A 264 9.06 -0.22 14.20
C VAL A 264 8.36 0.61 15.30
N ALA A 265 7.79 1.74 14.92
CA ALA A 265 7.21 2.73 15.82
C ALA A 265 5.84 3.21 15.30
N TRP A 266 5.17 2.35 14.53
CA TRP A 266 3.94 2.68 13.82
C TRP A 266 2.79 3.04 14.77
N SER A 267 2.65 2.31 15.89
CA SER A 267 1.62 2.58 16.89
C SER A 267 2.14 3.37 18.10
N THR A 268 3.31 2.98 18.61
CA THR A 268 3.94 3.62 19.78
C THR A 268 5.34 4.08 19.43
N GLY A 269 5.44 5.32 18.93
CA GLY A 269 6.73 5.92 18.59
C GLY A 269 7.50 6.31 19.83
N ALA A 270 8.45 5.48 20.28
CA ALA A 270 9.33 5.76 21.43
C ALA A 270 8.60 6.17 22.74
N LEU A 271 7.32 5.79 22.90
CA LEU A 271 6.42 6.25 23.97
C LEU A 271 6.30 7.79 24.03
N CYS A 272 6.16 8.44 22.86
CA CYS A 272 5.90 9.86 22.81
C CYS A 272 4.41 10.18 22.94
N ALA A 273 4.10 11.30 23.61
CA ALA A 273 2.76 11.81 23.76
C ALA A 273 2.66 13.28 23.28
N GLN A 274 1.49 13.67 22.79
CA GLN A 274 1.16 15.04 22.37
C GLN A 274 -0.06 15.57 23.11
N HIS A 275 -0.11 16.90 23.26
CA HIS A 275 -1.30 17.56 23.78
C HIS A 275 -2.52 17.20 22.95
N CYS A 276 -3.62 16.87 23.61
CA CYS A 276 -4.85 16.45 22.97
C CYS A 276 -5.48 17.53 22.11
N SER A 277 -5.03 18.80 22.17
CA SER A 277 -5.39 19.85 21.21
C SER A 277 -4.79 19.65 19.81
N ALA A 278 -3.84 18.73 19.62
CA ALA A 278 -3.20 18.51 18.33
C ALA A 278 -4.17 17.83 17.35
N GLU A 279 -4.22 18.32 16.12
CA GLU A 279 -5.05 17.74 15.05
C GLU A 279 -4.23 16.65 14.34
N LEU A 280 -4.45 15.39 14.72
CA LEU A 280 -3.76 14.22 14.16
C LEU A 280 -4.78 13.18 13.68
N PRO A 281 -4.47 12.39 12.65
CA PRO A 281 -5.34 11.31 12.21
C PRO A 281 -5.32 10.13 13.18
N VAL A 282 -6.20 9.16 12.95
CA VAL A 282 -6.23 7.86 13.63
C VAL A 282 -6.03 6.74 12.61
N TYR A 283 -5.56 5.56 13.03
CA TYR A 283 -5.66 4.38 12.17
C TYR A 283 -7.04 3.76 12.28
N CYS A 284 -7.59 3.30 11.15
CA CYS A 284 -8.81 2.52 11.09
C CYS A 284 -8.48 1.11 10.59
N VAL A 285 -8.91 0.10 11.35
CA VAL A 285 -8.64 -1.32 11.07
C VAL A 285 -9.94 -2.08 10.89
N GLN A 286 -10.05 -2.79 9.77
CA GLN A 286 -11.22 -3.59 9.44
C GLN A 286 -11.44 -4.75 10.44
N GLN A 287 -12.68 -4.99 10.81
CA GLN A 287 -13.09 -6.00 11.79
C GLN A 287 -13.65 -7.27 11.14
#